data_AF-A0A7R9M2B5-F1
#
_entry.id   AF-A0A7R9M2B5-F1
#
_cell.length_a   1.000
_cell.length_b   1.000
_cell.length_c   1.000
_cell.angle_alpha   90.00
_cell.angle_beta   90.00
_cell.angle_gamma   90.00
#
_symmetry.space_group_name_H-M   'P 1'
#
loop_
_entity.id
_entity.type
_entity.pdbx_description
1 polymer ?
#
loop_
_entity_poly.entity_id
_entity_poly.type
_entity_poly.pdbx_seq_one_letter_code
_entity_poly.pdbx_strand_id
1 'polypeptide(L)'
;MHSLIVSLFSLTASIPQLNLLLDESDIMEDLKILSRASSSKMTAGMKKIYAQSVHAMDLDSMSPYDAKIEDGKLFYDKKWFHRGQNVMIDTKTNDMKFNAILVQIGTSEIWIKKTTDAIKSKITLTDLHNGKYALYRRSS
;
A
#
# COMPACT_ATOMS: atom_id res chain seq x y z
N MET A 1 -36.78 -74.92 22.64
CA MET A 1 -36.57 -73.47 22.82
C MET A 1 -35.62 -73.01 21.74
N HIS A 2 -36.15 -72.61 20.58
CA HIS A 2 -35.38 -72.12 19.43
C HIS A 2 -35.69 -70.63 19.26
N SER A 3 -34.67 -69.79 19.32
CA SER A 3 -34.78 -68.34 19.21
C SER A 3 -34.62 -67.91 17.76
N LEU A 4 -35.66 -67.27 17.22
CA LEU A 4 -35.63 -66.49 15.98
C LEU A 4 -36.52 -65.28 16.23
N ILE A 5 -35.97 -64.06 16.09
CA ILE A 5 -36.62 -62.80 15.69
C ILE A 5 -35.43 -61.85 15.41
N VAL A 6 -34.98 -61.77 14.15
CA VAL A 6 -35.40 -60.84 13.09
C VAL A 6 -34.70 -59.49 13.20
N SER A 7 -33.89 -59.24 12.18
CA SER A 7 -33.17 -58.02 11.84
C SER A 7 -34.01 -56.74 11.99
N LEU A 8 -33.44 -55.74 12.64
CA LEU A 8 -33.78 -54.35 12.41
C LEU A 8 -32.48 -53.54 12.33
N PHE A 9 -31.96 -53.42 11.11
CA PHE A 9 -30.92 -52.45 10.76
C PHE A 9 -31.53 -51.05 10.92
N SER A 10 -31.38 -50.44 12.08
CA SER A 10 -31.65 -49.01 12.25
C SER A 10 -30.52 -48.24 11.57
N LEU A 11 -30.80 -47.78 10.35
CA LEU A 11 -29.98 -46.85 9.59
C LEU A 11 -29.96 -45.51 10.32
N THR A 12 -29.08 -45.33 11.31
CA THR A 12 -28.84 -44.01 11.90
C THR A 12 -27.90 -43.26 10.96
N ALA A 13 -28.46 -42.49 10.03
CA ALA A 13 -27.71 -41.50 9.27
C ALA A 13 -27.01 -40.56 10.27
N SER A 14 -25.67 -40.58 10.27
CA SER A 14 -24.87 -39.63 11.04
C SER A 14 -25.06 -38.25 10.41
N ILE A 15 -25.81 -37.38 11.09
CA ILE A 15 -25.89 -35.97 10.74
C ILE A 15 -24.53 -35.37 11.09
N PRO A 16 -23.80 -34.73 10.16
CA PRO A 16 -22.51 -34.13 10.47
C PRO A 16 -22.75 -33.03 11.50
N GLN A 17 -22.20 -33.23 12.70
CA GLN A 17 -22.18 -32.19 13.72
C GLN A 17 -21.21 -31.12 13.23
N LEU A 18 -21.72 -29.95 12.85
CA LEU A 18 -20.90 -28.80 12.53
C LEU A 18 -20.20 -28.36 13.82
N ASN A 19 -18.94 -28.76 13.97
CA ASN A 19 -18.08 -28.26 15.04
C ASN A 19 -17.75 -26.79 14.72
N LEU A 20 -18.49 -25.87 15.34
CA LEU A 20 -18.32 -24.42 15.19
C LEU A 20 -17.31 -23.85 16.20
N LEU A 21 -16.67 -24.72 16.99
CA LEU A 21 -15.57 -24.30 17.86
C LEU A 21 -14.34 -24.07 16.99
N LEU A 22 -13.94 -22.81 16.90
CA LEU A 22 -12.69 -22.39 16.31
C LEU A 22 -11.55 -22.81 17.22
N ASP A 23 -10.47 -23.31 16.63
CA ASP A 23 -9.25 -23.61 17.36
C ASP A 23 -8.62 -22.30 17.87
N GLU A 24 -7.89 -22.37 18.99
CA GLU A 24 -7.26 -21.18 19.60
C GLU A 24 -6.31 -20.46 18.64
N SER A 25 -5.79 -21.16 17.63
CA SER A 25 -4.99 -20.59 16.53
C SER A 25 -5.78 -19.63 15.66
N ASP A 26 -7.01 -19.99 15.29
CA ASP A 26 -7.85 -19.22 14.39
C ASP A 26 -8.36 -17.97 15.12
N ILE A 27 -8.69 -18.12 16.41
CA ILE A 27 -9.04 -16.99 17.29
C ILE A 27 -7.87 -16.02 17.40
N MET A 28 -6.65 -16.52 17.57
CA MET A 28 -5.45 -15.68 17.67
C MET A 28 -5.14 -14.96 16.35
N GLU A 29 -5.36 -15.60 15.21
CA GLU A 29 -5.19 -14.99 13.89
C GLU A 29 -6.23 -13.88 13.65
N ASP A 30 -7.50 -14.12 13.99
CA ASP A 30 -8.54 -13.11 13.89
C ASP A 30 -8.29 -11.90 14.81
N LEU A 31 -7.82 -12.13 16.04
CA LEU A 31 -7.41 -11.05 16.95
C LEU A 31 -6.22 -10.25 16.41
N LYS A 32 -5.31 -10.91 15.68
CA LYS A 32 -4.20 -10.24 14.98
C LYS A 32 -4.70 -9.39 13.82
N ILE A 33 -5.76 -9.81 13.12
CA ILE A 33 -6.40 -9.03 12.06
C ILE A 33 -7.17 -7.83 12.67
N LEU A 34 -7.91 -8.03 13.76
CA LEU A 34 -8.68 -6.98 14.44
C LEU A 34 -7.78 -5.93 15.12
N SER A 35 -6.63 -6.32 15.66
CA SER A 35 -5.65 -5.37 16.22
C SER A 35 -4.99 -4.49 15.15
N ARG A 36 -4.82 -5.00 13.92
CA ARG A 36 -4.41 -4.22 12.75
C ARG A 36 -5.52 -3.28 12.26
N ALA A 37 -6.79 -3.68 12.35
CA ALA A 37 -7.91 -2.81 12.01
C ALA A 37 -8.12 -1.68 13.05
N SER A 38 -7.87 -1.96 14.33
CA SER A 38 -8.10 -1.01 15.44
C SER A 38 -6.97 0.00 15.66
N SER A 39 -5.79 -0.22 15.07
CA SER A 39 -4.67 0.75 15.08
C SER A 39 -4.77 1.81 13.96
N SER A 40 -5.84 1.79 13.15
CA SER A 40 -6.16 2.86 12.21
C SER A 40 -6.80 4.08 12.90
N LYS A 41 -6.02 4.78 13.73
CA LYS A 41 -6.09 6.25 13.69
C LYS A 41 -5.16 6.68 12.56
N MET A 42 -5.70 6.79 11.34
CA MET A 42 -5.42 7.88 10.39
C MET A 42 -5.99 7.57 8.99
N THR A 43 -7.09 8.27 8.69
CA THR A 43 -7.51 8.78 7.37
C THR A 43 -7.51 7.80 6.19
N ALA A 44 -8.56 6.97 6.09
CA ALA A 44 -8.89 6.20 4.91
C ALA A 44 -9.73 7.03 3.91
N GLY A 45 -9.06 7.53 2.87
CA GLY A 45 -9.70 7.96 1.63
C GLY A 45 -9.41 6.96 0.52
N MET A 46 -10.39 6.09 0.26
CA MET A 46 -10.67 5.39 -1.01
C MET A 46 -9.63 4.37 -1.54
N LYS A 47 -9.89 3.08 -1.28
CA LYS A 47 -9.31 1.94 -2.00
C LYS A 47 -10.42 1.11 -2.68
N LYS A 48 -10.78 1.49 -3.90
CA LYS A 48 -11.20 0.59 -4.99
C LYS A 48 -10.40 1.14 -6.17
N ILE A 49 -9.47 0.42 -6.76
CA ILE A 49 -9.55 -0.62 -7.79
C ILE A 49 -8.05 -1.03 -7.88
N TYR A 50 -7.60 -2.28 -7.83
CA TYR A 50 -7.47 -3.23 -8.93
C TYR A 50 -7.08 -4.57 -8.29
N ALA A 51 -7.99 -5.54 -8.32
CA ALA A 51 -7.61 -6.94 -8.25
C ALA A 51 -7.51 -7.42 -9.70
N GLN A 52 -6.30 -7.46 -10.26
CA GLN A 52 -5.98 -8.38 -11.36
C GLN A 52 -4.47 -8.54 -11.48
N SER A 53 -4.02 -9.76 -11.16
CA SER A 53 -2.81 -10.42 -11.68
C SER A 53 -1.51 -9.63 -11.69
N VAL A 54 -0.72 -9.75 -10.62
CA VAL A 54 0.73 -9.96 -10.71
C VAL A 54 1.18 -10.73 -9.49
N HIS A 55 2.14 -11.62 -9.71
CA HIS A 55 2.75 -12.53 -8.75
C HIS A 55 2.91 -11.95 -7.34
N ALA A 56 2.64 -12.82 -6.35
CA ALA A 56 3.16 -12.69 -5.00
C ALA A 56 4.69 -12.67 -5.05
N MET A 57 5.25 -11.48 -5.25
CA MET A 57 6.66 -11.18 -5.06
C MET A 57 6.69 -9.86 -4.29
N ASP A 58 7.01 -9.99 -3.00
CA ASP A 58 7.66 -8.95 -2.21
C ASP A 58 6.87 -7.65 -1.96
N LEU A 59 5.82 -7.74 -1.12
CA LEU A 59 5.13 -6.55 -0.58
C LEU A 59 5.90 -5.88 0.59
N ASP A 60 7.09 -6.38 0.95
CA ASP A 60 7.89 -5.85 2.06
C ASP A 60 8.97 -4.83 1.59
N SER A 61 9.24 -4.76 0.28
CA SER A 61 10.16 -3.77 -0.32
C SER A 61 9.45 -2.60 -1.02
N MET A 62 8.13 -2.55 -0.94
CA MET A 62 7.34 -1.45 -1.48
C MET A 62 7.45 -0.27 -0.53
N SER A 63 8.54 0.50 -0.66
CA SER A 63 8.69 1.79 0.04
C SER A 63 7.35 2.53 0.01
N PRO A 64 6.88 3.09 1.14
CA PRO A 64 5.61 3.83 1.16
C PRO A 64 5.60 4.98 0.14
N TYR A 65 6.78 5.36 -0.36
CA TYR A 65 6.99 6.32 -1.42
C TYR A 65 7.21 5.60 -2.76
N ASP A 66 6.12 5.27 -3.46
CA ASP A 66 6.18 4.70 -4.81
C ASP A 66 6.67 5.77 -5.81
N ALA A 67 7.99 5.86 -5.97
CA ALA A 67 8.67 6.81 -6.85
C ALA A 67 9.31 6.08 -8.05
N LYS A 68 8.98 6.48 -9.28
CA LYS A 68 9.58 5.91 -10.50
C LYS A 68 9.62 6.94 -11.61
N ILE A 69 10.54 6.77 -12.56
CA ILE A 69 10.59 7.61 -13.75
C ILE A 69 10.39 6.74 -14.99
N GLU A 70 9.40 7.10 -15.79
CA GLU A 70 9.08 6.42 -17.06
C GLU A 70 8.74 7.49 -18.10
N ASP A 71 9.25 7.33 -19.32
CA ASP A 71 8.97 8.23 -20.46
C ASP A 71 9.20 9.73 -20.16
N GLY A 72 10.20 10.04 -19.33
CA GLY A 72 10.51 11.42 -18.93
C GLY A 72 9.46 12.04 -18.00
N LYS A 73 8.61 11.23 -17.36
CA LYS A 73 7.66 11.63 -16.34
C LYS A 73 8.03 10.98 -15.00
N LEU A 74 7.83 11.73 -13.92
CA LEU A 74 8.00 11.21 -12.57
C LEU A 74 6.64 10.70 -12.08
N PHE A 75 6.57 9.46 -11.64
CA PHE A 75 5.47 8.95 -10.84
C PHE A 75 5.85 9.05 -9.37
N TYR A 76 4.99 9.67 -8.58
CA TYR A 76 5.14 9.79 -7.13
C TYR A 76 3.75 9.94 -6.51
N ASP A 77 3.49 9.30 -5.36
CA ASP A 77 2.18 9.38 -4.69
C ASP A 77 0.99 9.12 -5.65
N LYS A 78 1.12 8.07 -6.48
CA LYS A 78 0.12 7.65 -7.47
C LYS A 78 -0.22 8.70 -8.54
N LYS A 79 0.65 9.69 -8.73
CA LYS A 79 0.46 10.79 -9.67
C LYS A 79 1.66 10.93 -10.58
N TRP A 80 1.37 11.26 -11.84
CA TRP A 80 2.37 11.59 -12.83
C TRP A 80 2.66 13.09 -12.83
N PHE A 81 3.95 13.42 -12.85
CA PHE A 81 4.48 14.77 -12.92
C PHE A 81 5.30 14.95 -14.20
N HIS A 82 5.19 16.13 -14.79
CA HIS A 82 5.86 16.48 -16.04
C HIS A 82 6.84 17.64 -15.85
N ARG A 83 7.76 17.79 -16.80
CA ARG A 83 8.66 18.94 -16.87
C ARG A 83 7.86 20.23 -17.05
N GLY A 84 8.27 21.29 -16.35
CA GLY A 84 7.62 22.59 -16.32
C GLY A 84 6.53 22.71 -15.25
N GLN A 85 6.17 21.61 -14.57
CA GLN A 85 5.10 21.63 -13.58
C GLN A 85 5.56 22.26 -12.26
N ASN A 86 4.69 23.11 -11.69
CA ASN A 86 4.86 23.65 -10.35
C ASN A 86 4.50 22.59 -9.31
N VAL A 87 5.41 22.38 -8.36
CA VAL A 87 5.28 21.41 -7.27
C VAL A 87 5.68 22.06 -5.95
N MET A 88 5.14 21.53 -4.85
CA MET A 88 5.62 21.84 -3.50
C MET A 88 6.51 20.69 -3.04
N ILE A 89 7.71 21.02 -2.59
CA ILE A 89 8.68 20.08 -2.03
C ILE A 89 8.66 20.23 -0.52
N ASP A 90 8.58 19.11 0.18
CA ASP A 90 8.69 19.03 1.63
C ASP A 90 9.95 18.25 2.00
N THR A 91 10.80 18.83 2.83
CA THR A 91 12.06 18.22 3.26
C THR A 91 11.91 17.65 4.65
N LYS A 92 11.93 16.32 4.77
CA LYS A 92 11.67 15.60 6.02
C LYS A 92 12.66 15.93 7.14
N THR A 93 13.89 16.29 6.79
CA THR A 93 14.96 16.59 7.77
C THR A 93 14.71 17.87 8.57
N ASN A 94 14.12 18.90 7.94
CA ASN A 94 14.03 20.25 8.53
C ASN A 94 12.59 20.79 8.55
N ASP A 95 11.58 19.94 8.29
CA ASP A 95 10.16 20.30 8.16
C ASP A 95 9.91 21.54 7.27
N MET A 96 10.74 21.71 6.25
CA MET A 96 10.74 22.90 5.39
C MET A 96 10.03 22.61 4.08
N LYS A 97 9.01 23.42 3.77
CA LYS A 97 8.24 23.36 2.52
C LYS A 97 8.56 24.53 1.62
N PHE A 98 8.76 24.27 0.34
CA PHE A 98 9.00 25.32 -0.65
C PHE A 98 8.42 25.00 -2.02
N ASN A 99 8.08 26.05 -2.76
CA ASN A 99 7.59 25.94 -4.13
C ASN A 99 8.75 25.79 -5.10
N ALA A 100 8.64 24.85 -6.02
CA ALA A 100 9.63 24.62 -7.06
C ALA A 100 8.98 24.25 -8.40
N ILE A 101 9.76 24.33 -9.47
CA ILE A 101 9.38 23.91 -10.82
C ILE A 101 10.26 22.72 -11.21
N LEU A 102 9.66 21.64 -11.69
CA LEU A 102 10.38 20.51 -12.29
C LEU A 102 11.03 20.96 -13.60
N VAL A 103 12.34 21.24 -13.61
CA VAL A 103 13.02 21.77 -14.80
C VAL A 103 13.55 20.67 -15.73
N GLN A 104 13.88 19.50 -15.18
CA GLN A 104 14.36 18.35 -15.93
C GLN A 104 14.03 17.05 -15.17
N ILE A 105 13.69 16.02 -15.92
CA ILE A 105 13.46 14.66 -15.42
C ILE A 105 14.46 13.77 -16.17
N GLY A 106 15.44 13.22 -15.46
CA GLY A 106 16.44 12.28 -15.98
C GLY A 106 15.98 10.84 -15.82
N THR A 107 16.90 9.87 -15.80
CA THR A 107 16.55 8.44 -15.63
C THR A 107 16.33 8.06 -14.17
N SER A 108 17.15 8.58 -13.26
CA SER A 108 17.12 8.23 -11.83
C SER A 108 17.10 9.45 -10.91
N GLU A 109 16.87 10.63 -11.48
CA GLU A 109 16.95 11.90 -10.77
C GLU A 109 16.08 12.95 -11.46
N ILE A 110 15.65 13.92 -10.67
CA ILE A 110 14.94 15.11 -11.13
C ILE A 110 15.73 16.35 -10.74
N TRP A 111 15.61 17.38 -11.56
CA TRP A 111 16.09 18.71 -11.24
C TRP A 111 14.90 19.62 -11.00
N ILE A 112 14.94 20.31 -9.88
CA ILE A 112 13.94 21.29 -9.49
C ILE A 112 14.58 22.67 -9.45
N LYS A 113 13.80 23.71 -9.75
CA LYS A 113 14.19 25.11 -9.56
C LYS A 113 13.31 25.72 -8.50
N LYS A 114 13.89 26.15 -7.38
CA LYS A 114 13.16 26.82 -6.29
C LYS A 114 12.60 28.14 -6.80
N THR A 115 11.35 28.44 -6.46
CA THR A 115 10.65 29.63 -6.98
C THR A 115 11.15 30.92 -6.33
N THR A 116 11.59 30.86 -5.07
CA THR A 116 12.03 32.04 -4.31
C THR A 116 13.40 32.55 -4.80
N ASP A 117 14.35 31.63 -4.99
CA ASP A 117 15.77 31.99 -5.16
C ASP A 117 16.29 31.62 -6.56
N ALA A 118 15.44 31.03 -7.42
CA ALA A 118 15.79 30.49 -8.74
C ALA A 118 16.94 29.45 -8.74
N ILE A 119 17.36 28.97 -7.57
CA ILE A 119 18.40 27.96 -7.40
C ILE A 119 17.89 26.61 -7.92
N LYS A 120 18.75 25.92 -8.67
CA LYS A 120 18.50 24.54 -9.12
C LYS A 120 19.05 23.56 -8.09
N SER A 121 18.26 22.54 -7.78
CA SER A 121 18.65 21.46 -6.88
C SER A 121 18.29 20.12 -7.49
N LYS A 122 19.11 19.12 -7.18
CA LYS A 122 18.95 17.75 -7.67
C LYS A 122 18.32 16.89 -6.59
N ILE A 123 17.35 16.07 -6.97
CA ILE A 123 16.72 15.07 -6.09
C ILE A 123 16.82 13.72 -6.80
N THR A 124 17.41 12.72 -6.15
CA THR A 124 17.52 11.38 -6.70
C THR A 124 16.26 10.55 -6.40
N LEU A 125 15.99 9.51 -7.18
CA LEU A 125 14.92 8.55 -6.87
C LEU A 125 15.11 7.93 -5.49
N THR A 126 16.36 7.63 -5.11
CA THR A 126 16.69 7.12 -3.78
C THR A 126 16.30 8.10 -2.66
N ASP A 127 16.49 9.42 -2.85
CA ASP A 127 16.03 10.40 -1.86
C ASP A 127 14.50 10.40 -1.70
N LEU A 128 13.75 10.12 -2.78
CA LEU A 128 12.30 9.99 -2.75
C LEU A 128 11.85 8.69 -2.09
N HIS A 129 12.47 7.56 -2.44
CA HIS A 129 12.22 6.25 -1.82
C HIS A 129 12.52 6.25 -0.32
N ASN A 130 13.55 6.97 0.10
CA ASN A 130 13.92 7.12 1.50
C ASN A 130 13.05 8.14 2.25
N GLY A 131 12.13 8.83 1.56
CA GLY A 131 11.26 9.84 2.17
C GLY A 131 11.98 11.11 2.63
N LYS A 132 13.20 11.39 2.15
CA LYS A 132 13.93 12.63 2.46
C LYS A 132 13.22 13.84 1.87
N TYR A 133 12.63 13.65 0.69
CA TYR A 133 11.76 14.64 0.05
C TYR A 133 10.39 14.04 -0.24
N ALA A 134 9.35 14.85 -0.07
CA ALA A 134 8.00 14.55 -0.52
C ALA A 134 7.50 15.60 -1.52
N LEU A 135 6.80 15.16 -2.56
CA LEU A 135 6.27 16.01 -3.62
C LEU A 135 4.75 16.12 -3.53
N TYR A 136 4.25 17.35 -3.61
CA TYR A 136 2.82 17.65 -3.67
C TYR A 136 2.48 18.45 -4.91
N ARG A 137 1.39 18.07 -5.58
CA ARG A 137 0.80 18.87 -6.66
C ARG A 137 0.09 20.07 -6.04
N ARG A 138 0.31 21.26 -6.60
CA ARG A 138 -0.59 22.40 -6.34
C ARG A 138 -1.87 22.14 -7.12
N SER A 139 -3.00 21.91 -6.43
CA SER A 139 -4.29 22.16 -7.06
C SER A 139 -4.33 23.63 -7.45
N SER A 140 -4.69 23.89 -8.71
CA SER A 140 -4.88 25.25 -9.20
C SER A 140 -6.19 25.84 -8.68
#